data_AF-A0A3B9P408-F1
#
_entry.id   AF-A0A3B9P408-F1
#
_cell.length_a   1.000
_cell.length_b   1.000
_cell.length_c   1.000
_cell.angle_alpha   90.00
_cell.angle_beta   90.00
_cell.angle_gamma   90.00
#
_symmetry.space_group_name_H-M   'P 1'
#
loop_
_entity.id
_entity.type
_entity.pdbx_description
1 polymer ?
#
loop_
_entity_poly.entity_id
_entity_poly.type
_entity_poly.pdbx_seq_one_letter_code
_entity_poly.pdbx_strand_id
1 'polypeptide(L)'
;ETLPQQAKDDGKKTFRSLTFDQWSFDFSEGFTDLHKASYDHILNGGGFSEIDAQNAIAMVHEMRELPLSERDKEAHELAALPLAPHPFKKNR
;
A
#
# COMPACT_ATOMS: atom_id res chain seq x y z
N GLU A 1 -4.85 -15.37 2.38
CA GLU A 1 -5.33 -15.67 3.75
C GLU A 1 -5.67 -14.42 4.55
N THR A 2 -4.82 -13.39 4.47
CA THR A 2 -4.94 -12.10 5.20
C THR A 2 -6.02 -11.13 4.70
N LEU A 3 -6.79 -11.47 3.66
CA LEU A 3 -7.95 -10.66 3.26
C LEU A 3 -9.03 -10.70 4.36
N PRO A 4 -9.66 -9.57 4.70
CA PRO A 4 -10.84 -9.54 5.58
C PRO A 4 -11.95 -10.44 5.06
N GLN A 5 -12.76 -11.00 5.97
CA GLN A 5 -13.81 -11.96 5.60
C GLN A 5 -14.84 -11.32 4.65
N GLN A 6 -15.28 -10.09 4.95
CA GLN A 6 -16.20 -9.35 4.08
C GLN A 6 -15.68 -9.24 2.64
N ALA A 7 -14.40 -8.91 2.45
CA ALA A 7 -13.80 -8.82 1.12
C ALA A 7 -13.76 -10.18 0.40
N LYS A 8 -13.59 -11.29 1.13
CA LYS A 8 -13.66 -12.65 0.57
C LYS A 8 -15.08 -13.00 0.14
N ASP A 9 -16.06 -12.70 0.98
CA ASP A 9 -17.47 -12.99 0.72
C ASP A 9 -17.98 -12.20 -0.50
N ASP A 10 -17.47 -10.98 -0.69
CA ASP A 10 -17.73 -10.14 -1.87
C ASP A 10 -16.93 -10.56 -3.11
N GLY A 11 -16.13 -11.63 -3.05
CA GLY A 11 -15.32 -12.13 -4.16
C GLY A 11 -14.14 -11.23 -4.55
N LYS A 12 -13.78 -10.25 -3.72
CA LYS A 12 -12.67 -9.32 -3.98
C LYS A 12 -11.33 -10.04 -3.85
N LYS A 13 -10.40 -9.69 -4.75
CA LYS A 13 -9.01 -10.20 -4.74
C LYS A 13 -8.03 -9.22 -4.11
N THR A 14 -8.44 -7.99 -3.89
CA THR A 14 -7.63 -6.90 -3.35
C THR A 14 -8.39 -6.21 -2.24
N PHE A 15 -7.69 -5.81 -1.19
CA PHE A 15 -8.21 -4.97 -0.11
C PHE A 15 -7.21 -3.83 0.13
N ARG A 16 -7.66 -2.59 0.00
CA ARG A 16 -6.88 -1.37 0.22
C ARG A 16 -7.69 -0.45 1.11
N SER A 17 -7.24 -0.29 2.36
CA SER A 17 -7.91 0.55 3.34
C SER A 17 -6.90 1.49 3.98
N LEU A 18 -7.35 2.73 4.18
CA LEU A 18 -6.67 3.73 4.99
C LEU A 18 -7.61 4.10 6.14
N THR A 19 -7.14 3.92 7.38
CA THR A 19 -7.90 4.26 8.58
C THR A 19 -7.20 5.39 9.32
N PHE A 20 -7.93 6.45 9.60
CA PHE A 20 -7.50 7.62 10.36
C PHE A 20 -8.53 7.90 11.45
N ASP A 21 -8.10 7.78 12.71
CA ASP A 21 -8.96 7.92 13.90
C ASP A 21 -10.24 7.07 13.81
N GLN A 22 -11.40 7.72 13.64
CA GLN A 22 -12.72 7.09 13.57
C GLN A 22 -13.22 6.90 12.14
N TRP A 23 -12.42 7.26 11.14
CA TRP A 23 -12.78 7.15 9.73
C TRP A 23 -11.91 6.11 9.03
N SER A 24 -12.55 5.29 8.20
CA SER A 24 -11.87 4.35 7.32
C SER A 24 -12.38 4.54 5.90
N PHE A 25 -11.46 4.49 4.95
CA PHE A 25 -11.74 4.61 3.54
C PHE A 25 -11.20 3.38 2.81
N ASP A 26 -12.11 2.61 2.21
CA ASP A 26 -11.78 1.55 1.28
C ASP A 26 -11.66 2.13 -0.13
N PHE A 27 -10.48 2.00 -0.72
CA PHE A 27 -10.19 2.43 -2.07
C PHE A 27 -9.80 1.25 -2.95
N SER A 28 -10.30 0.05 -2.66
CA SER A 28 -10.03 -1.15 -3.46
C SER A 28 -10.54 -1.04 -4.91
N GLU A 29 -11.48 -0.14 -5.16
CA GLU A 29 -12.12 0.18 -6.44
C GLU A 29 -11.85 1.65 -6.84
N GLY A 30 -12.15 2.04 -8.08
CA GLY A 30 -11.98 3.44 -8.54
C GLY A 30 -10.61 3.80 -9.12
N PHE A 31 -9.75 2.82 -9.37
CA PHE A 31 -8.41 3.02 -9.97
C PHE A 31 -8.38 3.06 -11.50
N THR A 32 -9.51 2.86 -12.18
CA THR A 32 -9.60 2.67 -13.64
C THR A 32 -9.19 3.92 -14.43
N ASP A 33 -9.54 5.10 -13.93
CA ASP A 33 -9.45 6.34 -14.70
C ASP A 33 -8.44 7.35 -14.16
N LEU A 34 -7.68 6.98 -13.12
CA LEU A 34 -6.70 7.87 -12.50
C LEU A 34 -5.57 8.29 -13.45
N HIS A 35 -5.22 7.44 -14.42
CA HIS A 35 -4.26 7.82 -15.45
C HIS A 35 -4.80 8.95 -16.32
N LYS A 36 -6.06 8.87 -16.76
CA LYS A 36 -6.70 9.94 -17.54
C LYS A 36 -6.74 11.24 -16.73
N ALA A 37 -7.19 11.18 -15.48
CA ALA A 37 -7.21 12.34 -14.59
C ALA A 37 -5.80 12.95 -14.39
N SER A 38 -4.77 12.10 -14.27
CA SER A 38 -3.38 12.54 -14.18
C SER A 38 -2.91 13.26 -15.44
N TYR A 39 -3.21 12.72 -16.62
CA TYR A 39 -2.90 13.38 -17.90
C TYR A 39 -3.63 14.72 -18.04
N ASP A 40 -4.93 14.77 -17.72
CA ASP A 40 -5.70 16.02 -17.74
C ASP A 40 -5.07 17.05 -16.79
N HIS A 41 -4.59 16.63 -15.62
CA HIS A 41 -3.91 17.51 -14.66
C HIS A 41 -2.58 18.05 -15.20
N ILE A 42 -1.76 17.18 -15.80
CA ILE A 42 -0.48 17.56 -16.43
C ILE A 42 -0.70 18.56 -17.58
N LEU A 43 -1.65 18.28 -18.48
CA LEU A 43 -1.93 19.12 -19.64
C LEU A 43 -2.49 20.49 -19.28
N ASN A 44 -3.15 20.60 -18.12
CA ASN A 44 -3.62 21.88 -17.57
C ASN A 44 -2.54 22.62 -16.74
N GLY A 45 -1.30 22.14 -16.73
CA GLY A 45 -0.18 22.77 -16.02
C GLY A 45 -0.14 22.49 -14.51
N GLY A 46 -0.96 21.57 -14.01
CA GLY A 46 -0.99 21.18 -12.59
C GLY A 46 -0.20 19.90 -12.26
N GLY A 47 0.52 19.31 -13.22
CA GLY A 47 1.25 18.05 -13.01
C GLY A 47 2.19 18.08 -11.80
N PHE A 48 2.42 16.91 -11.19
CA PHE A 48 3.35 16.76 -10.08
C PHE A 48 4.80 16.83 -10.56
N SER A 49 5.60 17.67 -9.91
CA SER A 49 7.03 17.85 -10.15
C SER A 49 7.88 16.83 -9.40
N GLU A 50 9.19 16.84 -9.67
CA GLU A 50 10.18 16.08 -8.90
C GLU A 50 10.21 16.48 -7.42
N ILE A 51 9.88 17.74 -7.10
CA ILE A 51 9.84 18.23 -5.72
C ILE A 51 8.65 17.58 -4.99
N ASP A 52 7.50 17.46 -5.65
CA ASP A 52 6.31 16.81 -5.07
C ASP A 52 6.56 15.32 -4.79
N ALA A 53 7.33 14.65 -5.66
CA ALA A 53 7.69 13.24 -5.53
C ALA A 53 8.84 12.98 -4.54
N GLN A 54 9.65 13.99 -4.23
CA GLN A 54 10.93 13.84 -3.51
C GLN A 54 10.76 13.12 -2.16
N ASN A 55 9.76 13.52 -1.36
CA ASN A 55 9.54 12.95 -0.03
C ASN A 55 9.21 11.45 -0.09
N ALA A 56 8.37 11.04 -1.04
CA ALA A 56 8.03 9.63 -1.21
C ALA A 56 9.27 8.82 -1.65
N ILE A 57 10.07 9.36 -2.59
CA ILE A 57 11.30 8.72 -3.08
C ILE A 57 12.31 8.54 -1.95
N ALA A 58 12.55 9.59 -1.16
CA ALA A 58 13.49 9.55 -0.05
C ALA A 58 13.06 8.52 1.00
N MET A 59 11.78 8.53 1.39
CA MET A 59 11.23 7.62 2.39
C MET A 59 11.38 6.15 1.96
N VAL A 60 11.00 5.79 0.72
CA VAL A 60 11.13 4.39 0.26
C VAL A 60 12.58 3.97 0.06
N HIS A 61 13.48 4.92 -0.23
CA HIS A 61 14.92 4.65 -0.30
C HIS A 61 15.47 4.34 1.10
N GLU A 62 15.18 5.17 2.10
CA GLU A 62 15.60 4.94 3.48
C GLU A 62 15.07 3.59 4.00
N MET A 63 13.79 3.29 3.78
CA MET A 63 13.20 1.99 4.18
C MET A 63 13.90 0.79 3.56
N ARG A 64 14.47 0.93 2.35
CA ARG A 64 15.19 -0.16 1.67
C ARG A 64 16.56 -0.43 2.30
N GLU A 65 17.23 0.61 2.77
CA GLU A 65 18.59 0.53 3.32
C GLU A 65 18.60 0.29 4.84
N LEU A 66 17.45 0.48 5.51
CA LEU A 66 17.32 0.24 6.94
C LEU A 66 17.46 -1.26 7.28
N PRO A 67 18.26 -1.63 8.29
CA PRO A 67 18.29 -2.99 8.79
C PRO A 67 16.94 -3.34 9.42
N LEU A 68 16.55 -4.61 9.33
CA LEU A 68 15.35 -5.11 10.01
C LEU A 68 15.53 -4.96 11.53
N SER A 69 14.50 -4.44 12.19
CA SER A 69 14.40 -4.42 13.64
C SER A 69 13.44 -5.50 14.14
N GLU A 70 13.56 -5.82 15.42
CA GLU A 70 12.52 -6.58 16.12
C GLU A 70 11.19 -5.83 16.07
N ARG A 71 10.10 -6.59 16.16
CA ARG A 71 8.75 -6.03 16.16
C ARG A 71 8.45 -5.40 17.51
N ASP A 72 7.92 -4.20 17.49
CA ASP A 72 7.50 -3.47 18.68
C ASP A 72 5.99 -3.23 18.69
N LYS A 73 5.54 -2.36 19.60
CA LYS A 73 4.13 -1.97 19.76
C LYS A 73 3.56 -1.17 18.59
N GLU A 74 4.39 -0.63 17.70
CA GLU A 74 3.97 0.18 16.55
C GLU A 74 3.84 -0.68 15.27
N ALA A 75 4.34 -1.91 15.31
CA ALA A 75 4.20 -2.85 14.21
C ALA A 75 2.73 -3.12 13.89
N HIS A 76 2.40 -3.11 12.59
CA HIS A 76 1.06 -3.42 12.11
C HIS A 76 0.59 -4.82 12.58
N GLU A 77 -0.69 -4.95 12.96
CA GLU A 77 -1.28 -6.17 13.51
C GLU A 77 -1.02 -7.41 12.64
N LEU A 78 -1.19 -7.26 11.32
CA LEU A 78 -0.94 -8.34 10.35
C LEU A 78 0.48 -8.89 10.38
N ALA A 79 1.48 -8.15 10.87
CA ALA A 79 2.82 -8.68 11.00
C ALA A 79 2.91 -9.81 12.04
N ALA A 80 1.91 -9.96 12.93
CA ALA A 80 1.83 -11.04 13.95
C ALA A 80 1.31 -12.35 13.41
N LEU A 81 0.81 -12.35 12.18
CA LEU A 81 0.33 -13.56 11.56
C LEU A 81 1.50 -14.50 11.23
N PRO A 82 1.27 -15.82 11.25
CA PRO A 82 2.28 -16.79 10.85
C PRO A 82 2.80 -16.51 9.44
N LEU A 83 4.12 -16.64 9.25
CA LEU A 83 4.74 -16.48 7.94
C LEU A 83 4.33 -17.64 7.04
N ALA A 84 3.84 -17.32 5.84
CA ALA A 84 3.64 -18.30 4.79
C ALA A 84 4.96 -18.57 4.04
N PRO A 85 5.17 -19.80 3.53
CA PRO A 85 6.29 -20.09 2.64
C PRO A 85 6.30 -19.13 1.46
N HIS A 86 7.47 -18.58 1.14
CA HIS A 86 7.59 -17.65 0.02
C HIS A 86 7.28 -18.38 -1.30
N PRO A 87 6.35 -17.88 -2.15
CA PRO A 87 5.84 -18.62 -3.31
C PRO A 87 6.91 -18.97 -4.35
N PHE A 88 8.03 -18.24 -4.35
CA PHE A 88 9.15 -18.44 -5.28
C PHE A 88 10.45 -18.94 -4.62
N LYS A 89 10.48 -19.16 -3.29
CA LYS A 89 11.66 -19.75 -2.64
C LYS A 89 11.25 -21.13 -2.12
N LYS A 90 11.62 -22.19 -2.85
CA LYS A 90 11.55 -23.54 -2.28
C LYS A 90 12.48 -23.58 -1.07
N ASN A 91 11.99 -24.16 0.03
CA ASN A 91 12.72 -24.45 1.26
C ASN A 91 14.16 -24.84 0.90
N ARG A 92 15.10 -23.98 1.25
CA ARG A 92 16.52 -24.27 1.14
C ARG A 92 16.98 -24.89 2.45
#